data_AF-A0AB34IZF0-F1
#
_entry.id   AF-A0AB34IZF0-F1
#
_cell.length_a   1.000
_cell.length_b   1.000
_cell.length_c   1.000
_cell.angle_alpha   90.00
_cell.angle_beta   90.00
_cell.angle_gamma   90.00
#
_symmetry.space_group_name_H-M   'P 1'
#
loop_
_entity.id
_entity.type
_entity.pdbx_description
1 polymer ?
#
loop_
_entity_poly.entity_id
_entity_poly.type
_entity_poly.pdbx_seq_one_letter_code
_entity_poly.pdbx_strand_id
1 'polypeptide(L)'
;MVVAALLSCRFTSRAHVTMCLPDSRPGLAAQAAHSSLSLDSTRGHVFVVHGDVRKFAADAVLMPTRSLNNPKWFPDGPPPGASGPTRSYFASSRRVVKVSRSLPFQGPDIWLGHLDGRDAPSDACDFSGRPRLQWFMEAARQFVYSALADLRSRPQPPRYGRAKHLIAMPVVGTGTGGARDRSGDVIARLLLLLQEFVLEADIDVALVVKGETMFSAAQALRREVDGAGPRWGELLSKRLCAHAETLAERAANEQLCLFLGAGVSIGAGLPRWQELLTSIAAREELGMSAEEVEQLSTLKLFDQAAVLASRLGGSESRLQELVADECSADLYSLTHGLLAGLPVNAVVTTNYDSLFEKAWDGAAAKYTVLPYETQPSERFILKLHGDVRRPEDIVITRTQMRDSREQRPALSGIVETILLTKHMLFIGFSLQDPNFSELAGAVRRAQGRGKVVVKEDERTVPDAFGTLLMLQDRPLLQELWPDLRFVPMETISAPISSSAQLNAVRARRMELLLDKISLDASTCTSHLLDEDFSGAFSANEAALKKHLSNFQLRLQKNSLARKSRGYAVVAETLRSLGSHNVLPPDRDVDETCES
;
A
#
# COMPACT_ATOMS: atom_id res chain seq x y z
N MET A 1 -32.52 -26.66 -15.38
CA MET A 1 -31.59 -27.61 -14.72
C MET A 1 -30.16 -27.56 -15.30
N VAL A 2 -29.67 -26.39 -15.74
CA VAL A 2 -28.28 -26.15 -16.20
C VAL A 2 -27.66 -24.91 -15.50
N VAL A 3 -28.31 -24.38 -14.46
CA VAL A 3 -27.84 -23.18 -13.73
C VAL A 3 -27.29 -23.50 -12.32
N ALA A 4 -27.22 -24.78 -11.94
CA ALA A 4 -26.68 -25.21 -10.64
C ALA A 4 -25.25 -25.80 -10.70
N ALA A 5 -24.59 -25.81 -11.86
CA ALA A 5 -23.27 -26.45 -12.05
C ALA A 5 -22.09 -25.46 -12.21
N LEU A 6 -22.28 -24.15 -12.02
CA LEU A 6 -21.21 -23.14 -12.15
C LEU A 6 -20.69 -22.58 -10.81
N LEU A 7 -21.15 -23.10 -9.67
CA LEU A 7 -20.74 -22.63 -8.33
C LEU A 7 -19.94 -23.64 -7.49
N SER A 8 -19.46 -24.75 -8.07
CA SER A 8 -18.58 -25.69 -7.35
C SER A 8 -17.75 -26.52 -8.31
N CYS A 9 -16.60 -26.01 -8.74
CA CYS A 9 -15.51 -26.82 -9.27
C CYS A 9 -14.18 -26.05 -9.13
N ARG A 10 -13.55 -26.17 -7.95
CA ARG A 10 -12.09 -26.11 -7.83
C ARG A 10 -11.56 -27.43 -8.37
N PHE A 11 -10.80 -27.40 -9.46
CA PHE A 11 -9.92 -28.52 -9.80
C PHE A 11 -8.58 -28.00 -10.32
N THR A 12 -7.56 -28.41 -9.60
CA THR A 12 -6.15 -28.49 -9.94
C THR A 12 -5.93 -29.26 -11.24
N SER A 13 -5.21 -28.65 -12.20
CA SER A 13 -4.37 -29.36 -13.17
C SER A 13 -3.57 -28.33 -13.98
N ARG A 14 -2.26 -28.24 -13.75
CA ARG A 14 -1.30 -27.74 -14.75
C ARG A 14 -0.55 -28.95 -15.28
N ALA A 15 -0.99 -29.47 -16.41
CA ALA A 15 -0.18 -30.37 -17.22
C ALA A 15 0.92 -29.56 -17.90
N HIS A 16 2.18 -29.94 -17.64
CA HIS A 16 3.33 -29.47 -18.40
C HIS A 16 3.22 -29.96 -19.85
N VAL A 17 3.05 -29.03 -20.78
CA VAL A 17 3.28 -29.29 -22.21
C VAL A 17 4.55 -28.55 -22.62
N THR A 18 5.63 -29.30 -22.68
CA THR A 18 6.91 -28.87 -23.26
C THR A 18 6.77 -28.86 -24.77
N MET A 19 6.63 -27.68 -25.38
CA MET A 19 6.80 -27.50 -26.83
C MET A 19 8.19 -26.98 -27.12
N CYS A 20 9.05 -27.87 -27.62
CA CYS A 20 10.32 -27.53 -28.25
C CYS A 20 10.06 -26.85 -29.60
N LEU A 21 10.62 -25.66 -29.82
CA LEU A 21 10.86 -25.10 -31.15
C LEU A 21 12.36 -24.80 -31.29
N PRO A 22 12.97 -25.03 -32.47
CA PRO A 22 14.41 -24.97 -32.65
C PRO A 22 14.86 -23.56 -33.06
N ASP A 23 15.71 -22.92 -32.25
CA ASP A 23 16.42 -21.71 -32.66
C ASP A 23 17.75 -22.08 -33.34
N SER A 24 17.91 -21.56 -34.56
CA SER A 24 19.14 -21.63 -35.32
C SER A 24 19.53 -20.23 -35.79
N ARG A 25 20.57 -19.66 -35.18
CA ARG A 25 21.79 -19.08 -35.81
C ARG A 25 22.49 -18.04 -34.92
N PRO A 26 23.80 -17.80 -35.15
CA PRO A 26 24.77 -17.57 -34.08
C PRO A 26 25.35 -16.15 -34.01
N GLY A 27 25.98 -15.85 -32.87
CA GLY A 27 27.28 -15.17 -32.84
C GLY A 27 27.27 -13.66 -32.63
N LEU A 28 27.48 -13.23 -31.38
CA LEU A 28 28.35 -12.08 -31.03
C LEU A 28 28.71 -12.20 -29.54
N ALA A 29 29.82 -12.90 -29.29
CA ALA A 29 30.43 -12.99 -27.97
C ALA A 29 31.17 -11.67 -27.68
N ALA A 30 30.57 -10.82 -26.83
CA ALA A 30 31.29 -9.75 -26.14
C ALA A 30 31.69 -10.28 -24.76
N GLN A 31 33.00 -10.32 -24.50
CA GLN A 31 33.63 -10.75 -23.27
C GLN A 31 33.07 -9.97 -22.07
N ALA A 32 32.29 -10.64 -21.23
CA ALA A 32 31.90 -10.13 -19.92
C ALA A 32 33.08 -10.28 -18.96
N ALA A 33 33.72 -9.17 -18.64
CA ALA A 33 34.58 -9.08 -17.46
C ALA A 33 33.70 -9.30 -16.23
N HIS A 34 33.83 -10.49 -15.62
CA HIS A 34 33.23 -10.80 -14.33
C HIS A 34 33.83 -9.91 -13.24
N SER A 35 33.19 -8.76 -13.01
CA SER A 35 33.26 -8.06 -11.73
C SER A 35 32.07 -8.52 -10.90
N SER A 36 32.36 -9.16 -9.77
CA SER A 36 31.39 -9.57 -8.76
C SER A 36 30.78 -8.33 -8.10
N LEU A 37 29.78 -7.72 -8.75
CA LEU A 37 28.96 -6.65 -8.20
C LEU A 37 27.89 -7.25 -7.27
N SER A 38 27.82 -6.73 -6.05
CA SER A 38 26.89 -7.14 -5.00
C SER A 38 25.43 -6.97 -5.44
N LEU A 39 24.67 -8.06 -5.46
CA LEU A 39 23.33 -8.15 -6.03
C LEU A 39 22.20 -7.48 -5.20
N ASP A 40 22.42 -7.16 -3.92
CA ASP A 40 21.32 -6.71 -3.03
C ASP A 40 21.20 -5.18 -2.85
N SER A 41 22.14 -4.35 -3.37
CA SER A 41 22.22 -2.92 -2.99
C SER A 41 22.11 -1.87 -4.12
N THR A 42 22.24 -2.20 -5.41
CA THR A 42 22.66 -1.16 -6.37
C THR A 42 21.58 -0.53 -7.26
N ARG A 43 20.39 -1.13 -7.43
CA ARG A 43 19.37 -0.57 -8.36
C ARG A 43 18.16 0.04 -7.67
N GLY A 44 17.63 1.10 -8.27
CA GLY A 44 16.35 1.68 -7.89
C GLY A 44 15.19 0.76 -8.23
N HIS A 45 14.00 1.07 -7.71
CA HIS A 45 12.78 0.30 -7.98
C HIS A 45 11.59 1.22 -8.25
N VAL A 46 10.65 0.76 -9.09
CA VAL A 46 9.37 1.42 -9.31
C VAL A 46 8.29 0.70 -8.51
N PHE A 47 7.77 1.36 -7.49
CA PHE A 47 6.62 0.92 -6.72
C PHE A 47 5.33 1.41 -7.37
N VAL A 48 4.30 0.56 -7.45
CA VAL A 48 2.94 0.98 -7.82
C VAL A 48 2.10 0.96 -6.55
N VAL A 49 1.68 2.14 -6.10
CA VAL A 49 1.07 2.34 -4.78
C VAL A 49 -0.38 2.72 -4.95
N HIS A 50 -1.30 2.02 -4.28
CA HIS A 50 -2.70 2.42 -4.24
C HIS A 50 -2.90 3.48 -3.16
N GLY A 51 -3.22 4.72 -3.53
CA GLY A 51 -3.40 5.79 -2.56
C GLY A 51 -3.50 7.20 -3.15
N ASP A 52 -3.27 8.19 -2.31
CA ASP A 52 -3.33 9.61 -2.66
C ASP A 52 -1.98 10.29 -2.47
N VAL A 53 -1.36 10.69 -3.59
CA VAL A 53 -0.01 11.30 -3.60
C VAL A 53 0.08 12.57 -2.73
N ARG A 54 -1.05 13.25 -2.46
CA ARG A 54 -1.11 14.45 -1.62
C ARG A 54 -0.81 14.17 -0.15
N LYS A 55 -1.10 12.94 0.29
CA LYS A 55 -0.89 12.46 1.67
C LYS A 55 0.30 11.48 1.75
N PHE A 56 1.21 11.48 0.77
CA PHE A 56 2.28 10.49 0.69
C PHE A 56 3.62 11.00 1.22
N ALA A 57 4.28 10.22 2.08
CA ALA A 57 5.61 10.51 2.58
C ALA A 57 6.69 10.11 1.55
N ALA A 58 7.48 11.09 1.09
CA ALA A 58 8.60 10.91 0.17
C ALA A 58 9.64 12.02 0.34
N ASP A 59 10.78 11.93 -0.36
CA ASP A 59 11.76 13.02 -0.44
C ASP A 59 11.23 14.16 -1.33
N ALA A 60 10.62 13.80 -2.47
CA ALA A 60 10.01 14.75 -3.40
C ALA A 60 8.70 14.21 -4.01
N VAL A 61 7.75 15.10 -4.25
CA VAL A 61 6.44 14.77 -4.83
C VAL A 61 6.10 15.69 -5.99
N LEU A 62 5.61 15.10 -7.10
CA LEU A 62 5.03 15.85 -8.21
C LEU A 62 3.54 16.11 -7.98
N MET A 63 3.16 17.39 -7.97
CA MET A 63 1.78 17.85 -8.03
C MET A 63 1.49 18.33 -9.46
N PRO A 64 0.55 17.71 -10.20
CA PRO A 64 0.28 18.05 -11.60
C PRO A 64 -0.62 19.29 -11.70
N THR A 65 -0.10 20.40 -11.18
CA THR A 65 -0.67 21.73 -11.28
C THR A 65 0.43 22.77 -11.32
N ARG A 66 0.13 23.93 -11.93
CA ARG A 66 1.00 25.11 -11.92
C ARG A 66 0.70 26.08 -10.77
N SER A 67 -0.29 25.79 -9.94
CA SER A 67 -0.79 26.73 -8.94
C SER A 67 -0.92 26.06 -7.58
N LEU A 68 -0.31 26.69 -6.58
CA LEU A 68 -0.49 26.37 -5.17
C LEU A 68 -1.91 26.63 -4.67
N ASN A 69 -2.71 27.41 -5.41
CA ASN A 69 -4.11 27.70 -5.07
C ASN A 69 -5.09 26.71 -5.72
N ASN A 70 -4.59 25.62 -6.32
CA ASN A 70 -5.46 24.64 -6.94
C ASN A 70 -6.13 23.76 -5.86
N PRO A 71 -7.45 23.89 -5.61
CA PRO A 71 -8.11 23.19 -4.51
C PRO A 71 -8.17 21.67 -4.71
N LYS A 72 -7.98 21.16 -5.94
CA LYS A 72 -7.87 19.72 -6.19
C LYS A 72 -6.59 19.15 -5.61
N TRP A 73 -5.48 19.88 -5.73
CA TRP A 73 -4.15 19.42 -5.31
C TRP A 73 -3.75 19.94 -3.93
N PHE A 74 -4.36 21.05 -3.50
CA PHE A 74 -4.15 21.72 -2.23
C PHE A 74 -5.51 22.07 -1.59
N PRO A 75 -6.31 21.06 -1.18
CA PRO A 75 -7.64 21.30 -0.61
C PRO A 75 -7.60 22.14 0.67
N ASP A 76 -6.56 21.93 1.48
CA ASP A 76 -6.33 22.65 2.75
C ASP A 76 -5.43 23.90 2.56
N GLY A 77 -5.23 24.32 1.30
CA GLY A 77 -4.27 25.34 0.92
C GLY A 77 -2.84 24.81 0.77
N PRO A 78 -1.90 25.66 0.32
CA PRO A 78 -0.51 25.27 0.19
C PRO A 78 0.18 25.11 1.55
N PRO A 79 1.27 24.32 1.62
CA PRO A 79 2.01 24.16 2.86
C PRO A 79 2.49 25.52 3.43
N PRO A 80 2.59 25.65 4.76
CA PRO A 80 3.05 26.88 5.39
C PRO A 80 4.41 27.34 4.84
N GLY A 81 4.52 28.64 4.52
CA GLY A 81 5.75 29.23 3.97
C GLY A 81 6.09 28.82 2.53
N ALA A 82 5.18 28.11 1.82
CA ALA A 82 5.36 27.78 0.42
C ALA A 82 5.09 28.98 -0.49
N SER A 83 6.06 29.28 -1.35
CA SER A 83 5.95 30.28 -2.41
C SER A 83 6.05 29.60 -3.77
N GLY A 84 5.00 29.73 -4.57
CA GLY A 84 4.89 29.08 -5.86
C GLY A 84 5.50 29.94 -6.97
N PRO A 85 6.11 29.34 -8.00
CA PRO A 85 6.47 30.08 -9.21
C PRO A 85 5.23 30.70 -9.87
N THR A 86 5.40 31.87 -10.48
CA THR A 86 4.34 32.47 -11.30
C THR A 86 4.03 31.59 -12.51
N ARG A 87 2.82 31.71 -13.08
CA ARG A 87 2.42 30.90 -14.25
C ARG A 87 3.37 31.05 -15.45
N SER A 88 4.01 32.21 -15.60
CA SER A 88 4.99 32.51 -16.66
C SER A 88 6.33 31.77 -16.51
N TYR A 89 6.62 31.20 -15.33
CA TYR A 89 7.81 30.39 -15.12
C TYR A 89 7.72 29.01 -15.80
N PHE A 90 6.51 28.58 -16.15
CA PHE A 90 6.27 27.34 -16.88
C PHE A 90 6.32 27.59 -18.38
N ALA A 91 7.07 26.76 -19.10
CA ALA A 91 7.19 26.78 -20.54
C ALA A 91 7.22 25.34 -21.08
N SER A 92 7.05 25.15 -22.39
CA SER A 92 7.17 23.82 -23.02
C SER A 92 8.52 23.14 -22.76
N SER A 93 9.59 23.92 -22.56
CA SER A 93 10.93 23.42 -22.17
C SER A 93 11.13 23.27 -20.65
N ARG A 94 10.28 23.91 -19.84
CA ARG A 94 10.33 23.91 -18.37
C ARG A 94 8.92 23.71 -17.82
N ARG A 95 8.47 22.45 -17.85
CA ARG A 95 7.16 22.03 -17.38
C ARG A 95 7.13 21.74 -15.88
N VAL A 96 8.26 21.39 -15.27
CA VAL A 96 8.30 21.05 -13.84
C VAL A 96 9.17 22.05 -13.09
N VAL A 97 8.66 22.58 -11.98
CA VAL A 97 9.35 23.59 -11.17
C VAL A 97 9.20 23.26 -9.70
N LYS A 98 10.31 23.29 -8.97
CA LYS A 98 10.32 23.11 -7.52
C LYS A 98 9.72 24.32 -6.81
N VAL A 99 8.91 24.07 -5.78
CA VAL A 99 8.36 25.11 -4.91
C VAL A 99 9.44 25.59 -3.94
N SER A 100 9.63 26.90 -3.85
CA SER A 100 10.51 27.54 -2.88
C SER A 100 9.80 27.68 -1.53
N ARG A 101 10.52 27.46 -0.42
CA ARG A 101 9.98 27.58 0.94
C ARG A 101 10.89 28.40 1.83
N SER A 102 10.28 29.23 2.68
CA SER A 102 10.99 30.02 3.70
C SER A 102 11.03 29.36 5.08
N LEU A 103 10.15 28.38 5.34
CA LEU A 103 10.05 27.67 6.61
C LEU A 103 10.47 26.20 6.47
N PRO A 104 11.13 25.62 7.50
CA PRO A 104 11.37 24.19 7.56
C PRO A 104 10.02 23.45 7.69
N PHE A 105 9.73 22.56 6.74
CA PHE A 105 8.52 21.72 6.71
C PHE A 105 8.93 20.25 6.77
N GLN A 106 8.27 19.48 7.64
CA GLN A 106 8.59 18.07 7.87
C GLN A 106 8.15 17.12 6.73
N GLY A 107 7.44 17.61 5.70
CA GLY A 107 7.01 16.81 4.55
C GLY A 107 7.82 17.03 3.26
N PRO A 108 7.43 16.37 2.14
CA PRO A 108 8.22 16.28 0.92
C PRO A 108 8.49 17.64 0.27
N ASP A 109 9.54 17.67 -0.54
CA ASP A 109 9.76 18.75 -1.48
C ASP A 109 8.70 18.69 -2.59
N ILE A 110 7.95 19.77 -2.76
CA ILE A 110 6.87 19.82 -3.75
C ILE A 110 7.40 20.35 -5.07
N TRP A 111 7.08 19.63 -6.13
CA TRP A 111 7.31 20.03 -7.52
C TRP A 111 5.96 20.24 -8.20
N LEU A 112 5.80 21.41 -8.81
CA LEU A 112 4.62 21.75 -9.60
C LEU A 112 4.84 21.37 -11.06
N GLY A 113 3.82 20.82 -11.70
CA GLY A 113 3.85 20.37 -13.09
C GLY A 113 2.86 21.09 -14.00
N HIS A 114 3.34 21.62 -15.13
CA HIS A 114 2.57 22.04 -16.28
C HIS A 114 2.24 20.84 -17.16
N LEU A 115 1.19 20.12 -16.76
CA LEU A 115 0.86 18.79 -17.30
C LEU A 115 -0.55 18.72 -17.90
N ASP A 116 -1.26 19.84 -17.95
CA ASP A 116 -2.59 19.90 -18.54
C ASP A 116 -2.47 19.84 -20.07
N GLY A 117 -3.01 18.78 -20.67
CA GLY A 117 -2.98 18.57 -22.11
C GLY A 117 -3.70 19.66 -22.91
N ARG A 118 -4.59 20.46 -22.29
CA ARG A 118 -5.24 21.61 -22.92
C ARG A 118 -4.30 22.78 -23.18
N ASP A 119 -3.18 22.83 -22.47
CA ASP A 119 -2.14 23.84 -22.68
C ASP A 119 -1.02 23.32 -23.60
N ALA A 120 -1.16 22.14 -24.21
CA ALA A 120 -0.15 21.61 -25.12
C ALA A 120 -0.07 22.48 -26.38
N PRO A 121 1.14 22.85 -26.84
CA PRO A 121 1.31 23.61 -28.07
C PRO A 121 0.91 22.77 -29.29
N SER A 122 0.56 23.43 -30.40
CA SER A 122 0.02 22.78 -31.60
C SER A 122 0.94 21.72 -32.21
N ASP A 123 2.25 21.89 -32.08
CA ASP A 123 3.28 20.93 -32.52
C ASP A 123 3.38 19.68 -31.63
N ALA A 124 2.95 19.80 -30.38
CA ALA A 124 2.81 18.68 -29.44
C ALA A 124 1.45 17.97 -29.55
N CYS A 125 0.56 18.43 -30.44
CA CYS A 125 -0.73 17.81 -30.72
C CYS A 125 -0.69 16.87 -31.94
N ASP A 126 -1.63 15.94 -31.99
CA ASP A 126 -1.93 15.16 -33.19
C ASP A 126 -2.80 15.97 -34.17
N PHE A 127 -3.13 15.37 -35.32
CA PHE A 127 -3.94 16.01 -36.36
C PHE A 127 -5.36 16.37 -35.89
N SER A 128 -5.83 15.80 -34.79
CA SER A 128 -7.13 16.13 -34.18
C SER A 128 -7.03 17.25 -33.13
N GLY A 129 -5.85 17.84 -32.95
CA GLY A 129 -5.59 18.88 -31.95
C GLY A 129 -5.46 18.33 -30.53
N ARG A 130 -5.38 17.00 -30.34
CA ARG A 130 -5.22 16.38 -29.02
C ARG A 130 -3.73 16.25 -28.67
N PRO A 131 -3.34 16.45 -27.40
CA PRO A 131 -1.94 16.32 -26.98
C PRO A 131 -1.43 14.91 -27.25
N ARG A 132 -0.24 14.77 -27.82
CA ARG A 132 0.43 13.47 -27.98
C ARG A 132 0.88 12.94 -26.61
N LEU A 133 0.96 11.62 -26.46
CA LEU A 133 1.43 10.99 -25.21
C LEU A 133 2.82 11.50 -24.78
N GLN A 134 3.68 11.82 -25.75
CA GLN A 134 5.00 12.38 -25.52
C GLN A 134 4.97 13.65 -24.66
N TRP A 135 3.93 14.49 -24.78
CA TRP A 135 3.77 15.69 -23.95
C TRP A 135 3.82 15.37 -22.46
N PHE A 136 3.09 14.33 -22.04
CA PHE A 136 3.03 13.90 -20.65
C PHE A 136 4.32 13.20 -20.22
N MET A 137 4.89 12.34 -21.08
CA MET A 137 6.12 11.59 -20.79
C MET A 137 7.32 12.52 -20.61
N GLU A 138 7.44 13.53 -21.46
CA GLU A 138 8.53 14.51 -21.41
C GLU A 138 8.52 15.26 -20.08
N ALA A 139 7.33 15.51 -19.53
CA ALA A 139 7.17 16.19 -18.26
C ALA A 139 7.44 15.28 -17.05
N ALA A 140 6.98 14.02 -17.10
CA ALA A 140 7.35 12.99 -16.14
C ALA A 140 8.88 12.80 -16.08
N ARG A 141 9.52 12.71 -17.26
CA ARG A 141 10.98 12.66 -17.42
C ARG A 141 11.63 13.87 -16.76
N GLN A 142 11.18 15.08 -17.08
CA GLN A 142 11.74 16.28 -16.49
C GLN A 142 11.63 16.27 -14.96
N PHE A 143 10.52 15.81 -14.39
CA PHE A 143 10.38 15.69 -12.94
C PHE A 143 11.42 14.74 -12.34
N VAL A 144 11.48 13.48 -12.81
CA VAL A 144 12.34 12.47 -12.17
C VAL A 144 13.82 12.83 -12.24
N TYR A 145 14.29 13.37 -13.36
CA TYR A 145 15.69 13.80 -13.50
C TYR A 145 15.99 15.08 -12.72
N SER A 146 15.07 16.05 -12.68
CA SER A 146 15.28 17.30 -11.92
C SER A 146 15.25 17.05 -10.41
N ALA A 147 14.34 16.19 -9.94
CA ALA A 147 14.26 15.79 -8.54
C ALA A 147 15.52 15.03 -8.12
N LEU A 148 16.02 14.09 -8.94
CA LEU A 148 17.27 13.38 -8.67
C LEU A 148 18.48 14.34 -8.61
N ALA A 149 18.58 15.28 -9.55
CA ALA A 149 19.66 16.26 -9.57
C ALA A 149 19.64 17.14 -8.31
N ASP A 150 18.47 17.62 -7.90
CA ASP A 150 18.31 18.41 -6.67
C ASP A 150 18.64 17.58 -5.41
N LEU A 151 18.19 16.33 -5.32
CA LEU A 151 18.52 15.46 -4.18
C LEU A 151 20.03 15.16 -4.10
N ARG A 152 20.68 14.87 -5.23
CA ARG A 152 22.15 14.67 -5.30
C ARG A 152 22.95 15.92 -4.96
N SER A 153 22.39 17.10 -5.17
CA SER A 153 23.04 18.37 -4.82
C SER A 153 23.05 18.66 -3.32
N ARG A 154 22.32 17.89 -2.51
CA ARG A 154 22.16 18.10 -1.08
C ARG A 154 22.91 17.06 -0.27
N PRO A 155 23.54 17.43 0.86
CA PRO A 155 24.21 16.48 1.75
C PRO A 155 23.24 15.71 2.66
N GLN A 156 21.93 15.72 2.39
CA GLN A 156 20.94 15.12 3.28
C GLN A 156 20.74 13.63 2.95
N PRO A 157 20.66 12.75 3.96
CA PRO A 157 20.32 11.36 3.74
C PRO A 157 18.87 11.21 3.27
N PRO A 158 18.49 10.05 2.72
CA PRO A 158 17.10 9.72 2.45
C PRO A 158 16.18 9.98 3.65
N ARG A 159 15.03 10.61 3.40
CA ARG A 159 14.07 10.91 4.45
C ARG A 159 13.44 9.65 5.05
N TYR A 160 12.91 9.81 6.26
CA TYR A 160 12.20 8.76 7.02
C TYR A 160 13.02 7.48 7.25
N GLY A 161 14.36 7.60 7.29
CA GLY A 161 15.26 6.48 7.56
C GLY A 161 15.28 5.41 6.46
N ARG A 162 14.88 5.75 5.23
CA ARG A 162 14.92 4.81 4.09
C ARG A 162 16.35 4.51 3.65
N ALA A 163 16.54 3.37 3.01
CA ALA A 163 17.83 3.00 2.42
C ALA A 163 18.19 3.83 1.17
N LYS A 164 17.16 4.29 0.43
CA LYS A 164 17.30 5.10 -0.78
C LYS A 164 16.31 6.24 -0.75
N HIS A 165 16.62 7.32 -1.46
CA HIS A 165 15.63 8.39 -1.67
C HIS A 165 14.39 7.81 -2.38
N LEU A 166 13.24 8.38 -2.07
CA LEU A 166 11.95 8.08 -2.69
C LEU A 166 11.41 9.35 -3.34
N ILE A 167 11.12 9.29 -4.63
CA ILE A 167 10.31 10.31 -5.28
C ILE A 167 8.94 9.73 -5.64
N ALA A 168 7.89 10.52 -5.50
CA ALA A 168 6.54 10.07 -5.80
C ALA A 168 5.87 10.96 -6.85
N MET A 169 5.07 10.34 -7.71
CA MET A 169 4.26 11.04 -8.69
C MET A 169 2.93 10.32 -8.93
N PRO A 170 1.86 11.06 -9.22
CA PRO A 170 0.63 10.46 -9.70
C PRO A 170 0.75 10.06 -11.17
N VAL A 171 -0.23 9.30 -11.66
CA VAL A 171 -0.41 9.16 -13.11
C VAL A 171 -0.72 10.55 -13.70
N VAL A 172 0.11 11.01 -14.63
CA VAL A 172 0.01 12.34 -15.24
C VAL A 172 -0.91 12.32 -16.47
N GLY A 173 -1.60 13.41 -16.77
CA GLY A 173 -2.41 13.52 -18.00
C GLY A 173 -3.77 12.80 -18.01
N THR A 174 -4.08 11.98 -16.99
CA THR A 174 -5.36 11.27 -16.88
C THR A 174 -6.47 12.12 -16.24
N GLY A 175 -7.71 11.63 -16.27
CA GLY A 175 -8.88 12.33 -15.75
C GLY A 175 -9.14 13.66 -16.49
N THR A 176 -9.01 14.79 -15.81
CA THR A 176 -9.17 16.12 -16.43
C THR A 176 -7.92 16.61 -17.17
N GLY A 177 -6.86 15.79 -17.25
CA GLY A 177 -5.55 16.15 -17.79
C GLY A 177 -5.41 16.05 -19.31
N GLY A 178 -6.45 15.66 -20.04
CA GLY A 178 -6.48 15.69 -21.51
C GLY A 178 -6.13 14.37 -22.23
N ALA A 179 -5.88 13.28 -21.50
CA ALA A 179 -5.69 11.93 -22.06
C ALA A 179 -6.55 10.86 -21.37
N ARG A 180 -7.77 11.23 -20.97
CA ARG A 180 -8.68 10.35 -20.23
C ARG A 180 -8.96 9.04 -20.98
N ASP A 181 -9.29 9.14 -22.26
CA ASP A 181 -9.60 8.04 -23.17
C ASP A 181 -8.37 7.20 -23.57
N ARG A 182 -7.17 7.59 -23.13
CA ARG A 182 -5.90 6.91 -23.37
C ARG A 182 -5.14 6.66 -22.06
N SER A 183 -5.87 6.51 -20.95
CA SER A 183 -5.26 6.33 -19.63
C SER A 183 -4.39 5.07 -19.58
N GLY A 184 -4.80 4.00 -20.26
CA GLY A 184 -3.99 2.78 -20.42
C GLY A 184 -2.64 3.04 -21.09
N ASP A 185 -2.63 3.72 -22.23
CA ASP A 185 -1.39 4.02 -22.98
C ASP A 185 -0.44 4.92 -22.18
N VAL A 186 -1.00 5.91 -21.46
CA VAL A 186 -0.25 6.79 -20.57
C VAL A 186 0.44 5.99 -19.48
N ILE A 187 -0.28 5.08 -18.81
CA ILE A 187 0.28 4.25 -17.73
C ILE A 187 1.38 3.33 -18.27
N ALA A 188 1.14 2.67 -19.41
CA ALA A 188 2.12 1.77 -20.01
C ALA A 188 3.43 2.50 -20.35
N ARG A 189 3.34 3.67 -20.99
CA ARG A 189 4.50 4.51 -21.32
C ARG A 189 5.19 5.08 -20.08
N LEU A 190 4.42 5.44 -19.07
CA LEU A 190 4.97 5.95 -17.81
C LEU A 190 5.74 4.86 -17.06
N LEU A 191 5.20 3.64 -16.96
CA LEU A 191 5.87 2.52 -16.33
C LEU A 191 7.21 2.20 -17.02
N LEU A 192 7.23 2.15 -18.35
CA LEU A 192 8.47 1.94 -19.13
C LEU A 192 9.51 3.03 -18.83
N LEU A 193 9.12 4.31 -18.91
CA LEU A 193 10.00 5.45 -18.62
C LEU A 193 10.57 5.37 -17.20
N LEU A 194 9.74 5.07 -16.21
CA LEU A 194 10.16 4.98 -14.81
C LEU A 194 11.09 3.79 -14.59
N GLN A 195 10.83 2.65 -15.23
CA GLN A 195 11.70 1.48 -15.17
C GLN A 195 13.07 1.76 -15.79
N GLU A 196 13.12 2.36 -16.98
CA GLU A 196 14.36 2.81 -17.63
C GLU A 196 15.15 3.77 -16.71
N PHE A 197 14.45 4.72 -16.09
CA PHE A 197 15.07 5.68 -15.18
C PHE A 197 15.74 5.01 -13.97
N VAL A 198 15.06 4.08 -13.28
CA VAL A 198 15.61 3.44 -12.06
C VAL A 198 16.70 2.39 -12.34
N LEU A 199 16.87 1.98 -13.60
CA LEU A 199 18.00 1.13 -14.01
C LEU A 199 19.34 1.87 -13.94
N GLU A 200 19.32 3.19 -14.21
CA GLU A 200 20.50 4.05 -14.19
C GLU A 200 20.60 4.91 -12.91
N ALA A 201 19.46 5.17 -12.26
CA ALA A 201 19.38 6.00 -11.07
C ALA A 201 19.32 5.15 -9.78
N ASP A 202 20.19 5.47 -8.83
CA ASP A 202 20.20 4.89 -7.48
C ASP A 202 19.12 5.53 -6.58
N ILE A 203 17.85 5.43 -6.99
CA ILE A 203 16.69 6.03 -6.32
C ILE A 203 15.43 5.19 -6.54
N ASP A 204 14.52 5.21 -5.57
CA ASP A 204 13.20 4.58 -5.75
C ASP A 204 12.17 5.59 -6.24
N VAL A 205 11.22 5.10 -7.04
CA VAL A 205 10.07 5.88 -7.53
C VAL A 205 8.77 5.21 -7.09
N ALA A 206 7.85 5.99 -6.52
CA ALA A 206 6.48 5.56 -6.27
C ALA A 206 5.53 6.19 -7.31
N LEU A 207 4.96 5.35 -8.18
CA LEU A 207 3.80 5.72 -8.98
C LEU A 207 2.55 5.55 -8.11
N VAL A 208 2.04 6.66 -7.59
CA VAL A 208 0.88 6.66 -6.68
C VAL A 208 -0.40 6.78 -7.50
N VAL A 209 -1.19 5.72 -7.47
CA VAL A 209 -2.40 5.56 -8.27
C VAL A 209 -3.61 5.67 -7.35
N LYS A 210 -4.55 6.55 -7.69
CA LYS A 210 -5.78 6.75 -6.94
C LYS A 210 -6.94 6.03 -7.61
N GLY A 211 -7.67 5.24 -6.84
CA GLY A 211 -8.87 4.53 -7.30
C GLY A 211 -8.58 3.16 -7.93
N GLU A 212 -9.52 2.24 -7.69
CA GLU A 212 -9.39 0.81 -7.96
C GLU A 212 -9.16 0.47 -9.43
N THR A 213 -9.91 1.10 -10.34
CA THR A 213 -9.79 0.88 -11.80
C THR A 213 -8.39 1.22 -12.30
N MET A 214 -7.87 2.39 -11.92
CA MET A 214 -6.55 2.84 -12.38
C MET A 214 -5.43 1.98 -11.79
N PHE A 215 -5.56 1.57 -10.51
CA PHE A 215 -4.59 0.70 -9.85
C PHE A 215 -4.56 -0.70 -10.48
N SER A 216 -5.73 -1.26 -10.76
CA SER A 216 -5.91 -2.54 -11.46
C SER A 216 -5.27 -2.52 -12.85
N ALA A 217 -5.50 -1.47 -13.63
CA ALA A 217 -4.87 -1.29 -14.94
C ALA A 217 -3.35 -1.15 -14.84
N ALA A 218 -2.85 -0.39 -13.86
CA ALA A 218 -1.41 -0.22 -13.64
C ALA A 218 -0.72 -1.54 -13.28
N GLN A 219 -1.32 -2.36 -12.42
CA GLN A 219 -0.78 -3.69 -12.10
C GLN A 219 -0.85 -4.65 -13.30
N ALA A 220 -1.92 -4.60 -14.11
CA ALA A 220 -2.04 -5.42 -15.32
C ALA A 220 -0.93 -5.11 -16.34
N LEU A 221 -0.78 -3.83 -16.68
CA LEU A 221 0.27 -3.36 -17.57
C LEU A 221 1.67 -3.66 -17.02
N ARG A 222 1.85 -3.51 -15.71
CA ARG A 222 3.12 -3.84 -15.05
C ARG A 222 3.48 -5.31 -15.21
N ARG A 223 2.51 -6.24 -15.15
CA ARG A 223 2.77 -7.67 -15.39
C ARG A 223 3.22 -7.97 -16.82
N GLU A 224 2.63 -7.29 -17.81
CA GLU A 224 3.02 -7.45 -19.21
C GLU A 224 4.42 -6.91 -19.47
N VAL A 225 4.72 -5.73 -18.92
CA VAL A 225 6.04 -5.13 -18.98
C VAL A 225 7.06 -5.93 -18.16
N ASP A 226 6.64 -6.62 -17.09
CA ASP A 226 7.50 -7.48 -16.26
C ASP A 226 7.97 -8.76 -16.97
N GLY A 227 7.47 -9.09 -18.16
CA GLY A 227 8.16 -10.02 -19.08
C GLY A 227 9.53 -9.50 -19.56
N ALA A 228 9.77 -8.19 -19.42
CA ALA A 228 11.02 -7.47 -19.62
C ALA A 228 11.49 -6.68 -18.37
N GLY A 229 10.80 -6.83 -17.23
CA GLY A 229 11.01 -6.06 -16.00
C GLY A 229 12.05 -6.67 -15.04
N PRO A 230 12.20 -6.11 -13.83
CA PRO A 230 13.19 -6.58 -12.88
C PRO A 230 12.94 -8.05 -12.56
N ARG A 231 13.98 -8.86 -12.68
CA ARG A 231 13.91 -10.25 -12.27
C ARG A 231 13.66 -10.26 -10.77
N TRP A 232 12.41 -10.47 -10.35
CA TRP A 232 12.02 -10.51 -8.95
C TRP A 232 12.90 -11.48 -8.14
N GLY A 233 13.42 -12.54 -8.76
CA GLY A 233 14.40 -13.44 -8.17
C GLY A 233 15.81 -12.86 -7.91
N GLU A 234 16.15 -11.72 -8.53
CA GLU A 234 17.36 -10.94 -8.26
C GLU A 234 17.10 -9.89 -7.16
N LEU A 235 15.92 -9.25 -7.14
CA LEU A 235 15.53 -8.28 -6.09
C LEU A 235 15.16 -8.95 -4.77
N LEU A 236 14.50 -10.10 -4.86
CA LEU A 236 14.02 -10.92 -3.77
C LEU A 236 14.58 -12.33 -3.95
N SER A 237 14.99 -12.98 -2.87
CA SER A 237 15.41 -14.39 -2.96
C SER A 237 14.24 -15.28 -3.40
N LYS A 238 14.52 -16.44 -4.00
CA LYS A 238 13.49 -17.45 -4.36
C LYS A 238 12.55 -17.77 -3.19
N ARG A 239 13.11 -17.82 -1.97
CA ARG A 239 12.34 -18.02 -0.73
C ARG A 239 11.33 -16.90 -0.49
N LEU A 240 11.74 -15.64 -0.62
CA LEU A 240 10.85 -14.49 -0.43
C LEU A 240 9.78 -14.43 -1.52
N CYS A 241 10.11 -14.75 -2.78
CA CYS A 241 9.10 -14.85 -3.85
C CYS A 241 8.04 -15.92 -3.54
N ALA A 242 8.44 -17.11 -3.07
CA ALA A 242 7.48 -18.16 -2.70
C ALA A 242 6.56 -17.74 -1.54
N HIS A 243 7.09 -17.01 -0.54
CA HIS A 243 6.28 -16.41 0.51
C HIS A 243 5.32 -15.35 -0.06
N ALA A 244 5.77 -14.52 -1.00
CA ALA A 244 4.95 -13.51 -1.64
C ALA A 244 3.75 -14.13 -2.36
N GLU A 245 4.01 -15.17 -3.17
CA GLU A 245 2.98 -15.92 -3.90
C GLU A 245 1.94 -16.53 -2.95
N THR A 246 2.40 -17.16 -1.86
CA THR A 246 1.50 -17.75 -0.85
C THR A 246 0.62 -16.70 -0.18
N LEU A 247 1.19 -15.54 0.18
CA LEU A 247 0.45 -14.46 0.82
C LEU A 247 -0.51 -13.78 -0.16
N ALA A 248 -0.09 -13.63 -1.41
CA ALA A 248 -0.91 -13.06 -2.48
C ALA A 248 -2.11 -13.95 -2.80
N GLU A 249 -1.95 -15.26 -2.87
CA GLU A 249 -3.06 -16.20 -3.06
C GLU A 249 -4.07 -16.10 -1.91
N ARG A 250 -3.59 -16.01 -0.66
CA ARG A 250 -4.46 -15.81 0.51
C ARG A 250 -5.18 -14.47 0.45
N ALA A 251 -4.51 -13.40 0.04
CA ALA A 251 -5.13 -12.09 -0.13
C ALA A 251 -6.22 -12.13 -1.21
N ALA A 252 -5.90 -12.64 -2.41
CA ALA A 252 -6.83 -12.73 -3.54
C ALA A 252 -8.08 -13.58 -3.24
N ASN A 253 -7.98 -14.56 -2.33
CA ASN A 253 -9.09 -15.38 -1.87
C ASN A 253 -9.80 -14.82 -0.62
N GLU A 254 -9.49 -13.59 -0.19
CA GLU A 254 -10.02 -12.95 1.03
C GLU A 254 -9.75 -13.72 2.33
N GLN A 255 -8.71 -14.57 2.33
CA GLN A 255 -8.28 -15.38 3.46
C GLN A 255 -7.17 -14.71 4.28
N LEU A 256 -6.75 -13.51 3.90
CA LEU A 256 -5.72 -12.74 4.60
C LEU A 256 -6.34 -11.62 5.45
N CYS A 257 -5.83 -11.45 6.66
CA CYS A 257 -6.06 -10.27 7.51
C CYS A 257 -4.71 -9.60 7.78
N LEU A 258 -4.68 -8.27 7.79
CA LEU A 258 -3.47 -7.54 8.20
C LEU A 258 -3.49 -7.30 9.71
N PHE A 259 -2.34 -7.43 10.36
CA PHE A 259 -2.11 -6.99 11.73
C PHE A 259 -0.94 -6.00 11.75
N LEU A 260 -1.25 -4.74 12.01
CA LEU A 260 -0.31 -3.62 11.86
C LEU A 260 0.14 -3.10 13.24
N GLY A 261 1.44 -3.13 13.47
CA GLY A 261 2.08 -2.49 14.64
C GLY A 261 2.85 -1.22 14.27
N ALA A 262 3.42 -0.56 15.29
CA ALA A 262 4.02 0.77 15.17
C ALA A 262 5.17 0.84 14.15
N GLY A 263 5.79 -0.30 13.83
CA GLY A 263 6.84 -0.39 12.82
C GLY A 263 6.41 0.05 11.42
N VAL A 264 5.11 -0.01 11.09
CA VAL A 264 4.58 0.47 9.80
C VAL A 264 4.64 2.00 9.69
N SER A 265 4.49 2.68 10.83
CA SER A 265 4.42 4.15 10.95
C SER A 265 5.79 4.84 11.01
N ILE A 266 6.87 4.09 11.25
CA ILE A 266 8.25 4.64 11.26
C ILE A 266 8.59 5.31 9.93
N GLY A 267 8.21 4.70 8.80
CA GLY A 267 8.45 5.25 7.46
C GLY A 267 7.66 6.54 7.14
N ALA A 268 6.82 7.01 8.07
CA ALA A 268 6.12 8.29 8.01
C ALA A 268 6.69 9.32 9.00
N GLY A 269 7.74 8.96 9.75
CA GLY A 269 8.36 9.81 10.77
C GLY A 269 7.78 9.65 12.18
N LEU A 270 6.86 8.70 12.39
CA LEU A 270 6.32 8.43 13.73
C LEU A 270 7.27 7.55 14.57
N PRO A 271 7.30 7.74 15.90
CA PRO A 271 8.25 7.06 16.77
C PRO A 271 7.88 5.59 17.01
N ARG A 272 8.89 4.78 17.35
CA ARG A 272 8.65 3.48 18.02
C ARG A 272 8.13 3.72 19.43
N TRP A 273 7.52 2.71 20.03
CA TRP A 273 6.97 2.81 21.38
C TRP A 273 8.01 3.22 22.45
N GLN A 274 9.25 2.70 22.37
CA GLN A 274 10.32 3.16 23.27
C GLN A 274 10.72 4.62 22.99
N GLU A 275 10.80 5.02 21.72
CA GLU A 275 11.16 6.38 21.31
C GLU A 275 10.09 7.39 21.73
N LEU A 276 8.80 7.00 21.65
CA LEU A 276 7.65 7.78 22.11
C LEU A 276 7.73 8.03 23.62
N LEU A 277 7.95 6.98 24.41
CA LEU A 277 8.02 7.14 25.87
C LEU A 277 9.23 7.99 26.27
N THR A 278 10.35 7.85 25.57
CA THR A 278 11.53 8.69 25.77
C THR A 278 11.28 10.15 25.34
N SER A 279 10.56 10.41 24.24
CA SER A 279 10.23 11.79 23.82
C SER A 279 9.28 12.47 24.80
N ILE A 280 8.30 11.73 25.33
CA ILE A 280 7.43 12.21 26.40
C ILE A 280 8.23 12.46 27.67
N ALA A 281 9.09 11.53 28.11
CA ALA A 281 9.91 11.68 29.31
C ALA A 281 10.83 12.91 29.26
N ALA A 282 11.25 13.32 28.06
CA ALA A 282 12.09 14.50 27.83
C ALA A 282 11.33 15.84 27.84
N ARG A 283 9.99 15.83 27.98
CA ARG A 283 9.20 17.07 28.08
C ARG A 283 9.50 17.79 29.39
N GLU A 284 9.69 19.10 29.32
CA GLU A 284 10.00 19.96 30.48
C GLU A 284 8.96 19.81 31.61
N GLU A 285 7.69 19.59 31.28
CA GLU A 285 6.61 19.42 32.26
C GLU A 285 6.76 18.20 33.18
N LEU A 286 7.56 17.19 32.80
CA LEU A 286 7.85 16.04 33.67
C LEU A 286 9.06 16.27 34.58
N GLY A 287 9.92 17.24 34.25
CA GLY A 287 11.11 17.58 35.04
C GLY A 287 12.06 16.42 35.31
N MET A 288 12.10 15.40 34.44
CA MET A 288 12.94 14.21 34.62
C MET A 288 14.40 14.48 34.25
N SER A 289 15.33 14.02 35.09
CA SER A 289 16.76 14.07 34.78
C SER A 289 17.15 13.04 33.73
N ALA A 290 18.30 13.21 33.07
CA ALA A 290 18.81 12.23 32.11
C ALA A 290 19.02 10.84 32.75
N GLU A 291 19.47 10.80 34.01
CA GLU A 291 19.65 9.56 34.78
C GLU A 291 18.30 8.87 35.06
N GLU A 292 17.25 9.63 35.38
CA GLU A 292 15.91 9.09 35.59
C GLU A 292 15.32 8.52 34.28
N VAL A 293 15.55 9.18 33.15
CA VAL A 293 15.13 8.68 31.82
C VAL A 293 15.85 7.39 31.46
N GLU A 294 17.15 7.28 31.77
CA GLU A 294 17.92 6.05 31.57
C GLU A 294 17.37 4.92 32.44
N GLN A 295 17.12 5.18 33.74
CA GLN A 295 16.50 4.20 34.63
C GLN A 295 15.11 3.77 34.17
N LEU A 296 14.29 4.72 33.69
CA LEU A 296 12.97 4.44 33.13
C LEU A 296 13.06 3.41 31.99
N SER A 297 14.04 3.57 31.09
CA SER A 297 14.20 2.68 29.93
C SER A 297 14.48 1.21 30.28
N THR A 298 14.89 0.93 31.53
CA THR A 298 15.11 -0.45 32.02
C THR A 298 13.80 -1.17 32.38
N LEU A 299 12.71 -0.42 32.57
CA LEU A 299 11.39 -0.97 32.86
C LEU A 299 10.70 -1.50 31.60
N LYS A 300 9.68 -2.34 31.79
CA LYS A 300 8.79 -2.73 30.68
C LYS A 300 8.01 -1.51 30.19
N LEU A 301 7.73 -1.46 28.89
CA LEU A 301 7.13 -0.30 28.23
C LEU A 301 5.80 0.18 28.88
N PHE A 302 4.90 -0.74 29.25
CA PHE A 302 3.67 -0.38 29.98
C PHE A 302 3.93 0.19 31.40
N ASP A 303 5.01 -0.23 32.05
CA ASP A 303 5.41 0.29 33.37
C ASP A 303 6.07 1.66 33.23
N GLN A 304 6.84 1.88 32.16
CA GLN A 304 7.36 3.21 31.82
C GLN A 304 6.21 4.21 31.67
N ALA A 305 5.19 3.86 30.88
CA ALA A 305 3.99 4.69 30.70
C ALA A 305 3.28 5.00 32.03
N ALA A 306 3.15 4.02 32.93
CA ALA A 306 2.54 4.23 34.23
C ALA A 306 3.36 5.21 35.12
N VAL A 307 4.69 5.14 35.07
CA VAL A 307 5.56 6.10 35.76
C VAL A 307 5.40 7.51 35.20
N LEU A 308 5.32 7.66 33.87
CA LEU A 308 5.07 8.95 33.21
C LEU A 308 3.71 9.55 33.62
N ALA A 309 2.65 8.74 33.64
CA ALA A 309 1.33 9.17 34.13
C ALA A 309 1.39 9.64 35.60
N SER A 310 2.13 8.94 36.45
CA SER A 310 2.34 9.32 37.86
C SER A 310 3.06 10.67 37.98
N ARG A 311 4.11 10.91 37.17
CA ARG A 311 4.83 12.20 37.11
C ARG A 311 3.95 13.35 36.62
N LEU A 312 2.96 13.07 35.79
CA LEU A 312 1.94 14.01 35.33
C LEU A 312 0.80 14.19 36.34
N GLY A 313 1.11 14.11 37.65
CA GLY A 313 0.11 14.26 38.73
C GLY A 313 -0.90 13.11 38.82
N GLY A 314 -0.59 11.94 38.26
CA GLY A 314 -1.50 10.81 38.17
C GLY A 314 -2.54 10.94 37.04
N SER A 315 -2.37 11.91 36.13
CA SER A 315 -3.34 12.18 35.07
C SER A 315 -3.07 11.30 33.84
N GLU A 316 -3.79 10.18 33.73
CA GLU A 316 -3.73 9.35 32.53
C GLU A 316 -4.18 10.08 31.26
N SER A 317 -5.17 10.97 31.37
CA SER A 317 -5.65 11.81 30.26
C SER A 317 -4.55 12.69 29.67
N ARG A 318 -3.70 13.29 30.52
CA ARG A 318 -2.60 14.14 30.07
C ARG A 318 -1.56 13.33 29.31
N LEU A 319 -1.25 12.12 29.79
CA LEU A 319 -0.37 11.21 29.06
C LEU A 319 -0.96 10.84 27.69
N GLN A 320 -2.26 10.53 27.63
CA GLN A 320 -2.94 10.22 26.38
C GLN A 320 -2.90 11.38 25.37
N GLU A 321 -3.07 12.63 25.83
CA GLU A 321 -2.92 13.83 24.99
C GLU A 321 -1.50 13.94 24.41
N LEU A 322 -0.47 13.79 25.24
CA LEU A 322 0.92 13.82 24.76
C LEU A 322 1.22 12.72 23.74
N VAL A 323 0.64 11.53 23.95
CA VAL A 323 0.75 10.42 22.99
C VAL A 323 0.06 10.76 21.68
N ALA A 324 -1.14 11.34 21.74
CA ALA A 324 -1.88 11.77 20.56
C ALA A 324 -1.09 12.81 19.75
N ASP A 325 -0.46 13.77 20.42
CA ASP A 325 0.38 14.79 19.79
C ASP A 325 1.60 14.18 19.09
N GLU A 326 2.33 13.29 19.78
CA GLU A 326 3.55 12.65 19.25
C GLU A 326 3.27 11.61 18.14
N CYS A 327 2.07 11.04 18.10
CA CYS A 327 1.66 10.03 17.11
C CYS A 327 0.77 10.61 16.00
N SER A 328 0.58 11.93 15.94
CA SER A 328 -0.19 12.58 14.88
C SER A 328 0.68 12.88 13.66
N ALA A 329 0.30 12.33 12.50
CA ALA A 329 0.94 12.63 11.23
C ALA A 329 -0.06 12.66 10.07
N ASP A 330 0.27 13.43 9.03
CA ASP A 330 -0.58 13.60 7.84
C ASP A 330 -0.14 12.80 6.62
N LEU A 331 1.11 12.35 6.60
CA LEU A 331 1.69 11.67 5.45
C LEU A 331 1.85 10.19 5.75
N TYR A 332 1.18 9.33 4.99
CA TYR A 332 1.36 7.89 5.10
C TYR A 332 2.62 7.42 4.36
N SER A 333 3.29 6.42 4.91
CA SER A 333 4.51 5.83 4.33
C SER A 333 4.24 4.93 3.12
N LEU A 334 5.29 4.61 2.34
CA LEU A 334 5.23 3.62 1.26
C LEU A 334 4.59 2.30 1.72
N THR A 335 4.96 1.82 2.91
CA THR A 335 4.41 0.59 3.50
C THR A 335 2.90 0.64 3.65
N HIS A 336 2.32 1.74 4.15
CA HIS A 336 0.86 1.86 4.25
C HIS A 336 0.20 1.79 2.87
N GLY A 337 0.75 2.48 1.88
CA GLY A 337 0.21 2.49 0.52
C GLY A 337 0.29 1.12 -0.17
N LEU A 338 1.37 0.36 0.05
CA LEU A 338 1.50 -1.01 -0.46
C LEU A 338 0.49 -1.95 0.21
N LEU A 339 0.30 -1.82 1.53
CA LEU A 339 -0.68 -2.60 2.28
C LEU A 339 -2.13 -2.26 1.90
N ALA A 340 -2.43 -0.97 1.67
CA ALA A 340 -3.74 -0.51 1.23
C ALA A 340 -4.12 -1.02 -0.18
N GLY A 341 -3.12 -1.37 -0.99
CA GLY A 341 -3.29 -2.00 -2.30
C GLY A 341 -3.57 -3.50 -2.25
N LEU A 342 -3.56 -4.14 -1.08
CA LEU A 342 -3.90 -5.56 -0.94
C LEU A 342 -5.42 -5.76 -0.91
N PRO A 343 -5.96 -6.80 -1.58
CA PRO A 343 -7.39 -7.12 -1.55
C PRO A 343 -7.77 -7.79 -0.21
N VAL A 344 -7.75 -7.02 0.87
CA VAL A 344 -8.12 -7.48 2.22
C VAL A 344 -9.38 -6.79 2.72
N ASN A 345 -10.16 -7.53 3.51
CA ASN A 345 -11.42 -7.05 4.08
C ASN A 345 -11.33 -6.81 5.61
N ALA A 346 -10.24 -7.24 6.24
CA ALA A 346 -10.03 -7.05 7.67
C ALA A 346 -8.60 -6.57 7.95
N VAL A 347 -8.50 -5.49 8.73
CA VAL A 347 -7.24 -4.96 9.24
C VAL A 347 -7.38 -4.78 10.73
N VAL A 348 -6.42 -5.29 11.50
CA VAL A 348 -6.31 -5.10 12.95
C VAL A 348 -5.06 -4.26 13.20
N THR A 349 -5.14 -3.28 14.09
CA THR A 349 -3.97 -2.47 14.42
C THR A 349 -3.91 -2.11 15.90
N THR A 350 -2.68 -2.03 16.41
CA THR A 350 -2.37 -1.48 17.73
C THR A 350 -1.85 -0.04 17.62
N ASN A 351 -1.87 0.56 16.43
CA ASN A 351 -1.38 1.92 16.20
C ASN A 351 -2.47 2.93 16.52
N TYR A 352 -2.07 4.05 17.14
CA TYR A 352 -2.96 5.14 17.46
C TYR A 352 -3.24 6.03 16.24
N ASP A 353 -2.24 6.18 15.36
CA ASP A 353 -2.27 7.07 14.20
C ASP A 353 -3.34 6.68 13.15
N SER A 354 -3.65 7.61 12.24
CA SER A 354 -4.65 7.41 11.17
C SER A 354 -4.02 7.22 9.78
N LEU A 355 -2.76 6.77 9.71
CA LEU A 355 -2.02 6.74 8.45
C LEU A 355 -2.50 5.63 7.51
N PHE A 356 -2.92 4.48 8.04
CA PHE A 356 -3.49 3.42 7.22
C PHE A 356 -4.84 3.84 6.64
N GLU A 357 -5.70 4.48 7.44
CA GLU A 357 -6.95 5.11 7.01
C GLU A 357 -6.70 6.08 5.85
N LYS A 358 -5.73 6.99 6.01
CA LYS A 358 -5.36 7.97 4.97
C LYS A 358 -4.87 7.31 3.67
N ALA A 359 -4.14 6.20 3.76
CA ALA A 359 -3.74 5.41 2.60
C ALA A 359 -4.95 4.71 1.97
N TRP A 360 -5.83 4.11 2.79
CA TRP A 360 -6.98 3.36 2.34
C TRP A 360 -8.08 4.25 1.75
N ASP A 361 -8.23 5.51 2.18
CA ASP A 361 -9.10 6.52 1.55
C ASP A 361 -8.77 6.75 0.06
N GLY A 362 -7.50 6.62 -0.31
CA GLY A 362 -7.06 6.73 -1.69
C GLY A 362 -7.30 5.46 -2.52
N ALA A 363 -7.54 4.34 -1.85
CA ALA A 363 -7.54 2.99 -2.42
C ALA A 363 -8.91 2.29 -2.40
N ALA A 364 -9.70 2.47 -1.35
CA ALA A 364 -10.96 1.80 -1.10
C ALA A 364 -12.12 2.80 -1.10
N ALA A 365 -13.28 2.37 -1.60
CA ALA A 365 -14.46 3.22 -1.67
C ALA A 365 -15.18 3.36 -0.32
N LYS A 366 -15.21 2.30 0.50
CA LYS A 366 -15.87 2.27 1.82
C LYS A 366 -15.21 1.26 2.77
N TYR A 367 -15.03 1.66 4.01
CA TYR A 367 -14.61 0.80 5.13
C TYR A 367 -15.20 1.36 6.43
N THR A 368 -15.16 0.56 7.49
CA THR A 368 -15.64 0.94 8.83
C THR A 368 -14.48 0.91 9.83
N VAL A 369 -14.34 1.93 10.68
CA VAL A 369 -13.36 1.94 11.77
C VAL A 369 -14.01 1.49 13.08
N LEU A 370 -13.71 0.27 13.51
CA LEU A 370 -14.15 -0.30 14.78
C LEU A 370 -13.20 0.10 15.92
N PRO A 371 -13.71 0.39 17.13
CA PRO A 371 -15.12 0.33 17.56
C PRO A 371 -15.94 1.62 17.35
N TYR A 372 -15.41 2.62 16.64
CA TYR A 372 -15.97 3.97 16.62
C TYR A 372 -17.16 4.15 15.69
N GLU A 373 -17.21 3.37 14.63
CA GLU A 373 -18.24 3.44 13.59
C GLU A 373 -19.12 2.20 13.62
N THR A 374 -20.43 2.41 13.45
CA THR A 374 -21.45 1.35 13.57
C THR A 374 -22.03 0.91 12.23
N GLN A 375 -21.70 1.60 11.13
CA GLN A 375 -22.19 1.22 9.82
C GLN A 375 -21.45 -0.03 9.33
N PRO A 376 -22.15 -1.12 9.01
CA PRO A 376 -21.49 -2.33 8.53
C PRO A 376 -20.92 -2.09 7.13
N SER A 377 -19.66 -2.46 6.96
CA SER A 377 -18.96 -2.53 5.68
C SER A 377 -18.30 -3.90 5.57
N GLU A 378 -18.17 -4.41 4.35
CA GLU A 378 -17.39 -5.62 4.10
C GLU A 378 -15.93 -5.46 4.53
N ARG A 379 -15.41 -4.22 4.44
CA ARG A 379 -14.06 -3.85 4.87
C ARG A 379 -14.08 -3.11 6.20
N PHE A 380 -13.21 -3.50 7.13
CA PHE A 380 -13.06 -2.78 8.39
C PHE A 380 -11.61 -2.69 8.88
N ILE A 381 -11.35 -1.64 9.68
CA ILE A 381 -10.16 -1.47 10.51
C ILE A 381 -10.58 -1.62 11.96
N LEU A 382 -9.97 -2.54 12.70
CA LEU A 382 -10.16 -2.72 14.13
C LEU A 382 -8.97 -2.09 14.88
N LYS A 383 -9.22 -1.00 15.61
CA LYS A 383 -8.22 -0.37 16.47
C LYS A 383 -8.30 -0.91 17.89
N LEU A 384 -7.26 -1.63 18.32
CA LEU A 384 -7.25 -2.28 19.64
C LEU A 384 -6.89 -1.33 20.78
N HIS A 385 -6.00 -0.38 20.52
CA HIS A 385 -5.40 0.46 21.56
C HIS A 385 -5.82 1.92 21.49
N GLY A 386 -6.89 2.24 20.79
CA GLY A 386 -7.39 3.62 20.70
C GLY A 386 -7.02 4.33 19.39
N ASP A 387 -7.28 5.64 19.35
CA ASP A 387 -7.07 6.49 18.18
C ASP A 387 -6.63 7.89 18.62
N VAL A 388 -5.66 8.50 17.93
CA VAL A 388 -5.19 9.86 18.25
C VAL A 388 -6.28 10.93 18.14
N ARG A 389 -7.35 10.68 17.38
CA ARG A 389 -8.52 11.58 17.27
C ARG A 389 -9.43 11.53 18.50
N ARG A 390 -9.24 10.54 19.37
CA ARG A 390 -9.97 10.31 20.63
C ARG A 390 -8.96 9.93 21.72
N PRO A 391 -8.14 10.89 22.20
CA PRO A 391 -7.08 10.60 23.15
C PRO A 391 -7.57 9.81 24.37
N GLU A 392 -8.79 10.08 24.85
CA GLU A 392 -9.42 9.38 25.98
C GLU A 392 -9.52 7.84 25.80
N ASP A 393 -9.54 7.36 24.55
CA ASP A 393 -9.61 5.93 24.22
C ASP A 393 -8.23 5.25 24.11
N ILE A 394 -7.13 6.02 24.20
CA ILE A 394 -5.77 5.49 24.04
C ILE A 394 -5.42 4.56 25.20
N VAL A 395 -5.00 3.35 24.86
CA VAL A 395 -4.51 2.35 25.82
C VAL A 395 -2.99 2.36 25.80
N ILE A 396 -2.37 2.86 26.87
CA ILE A 396 -0.90 2.95 26.99
C ILE A 396 -0.36 2.45 28.34
N THR A 397 -1.12 2.54 29.43
CA THR A 397 -0.71 2.02 30.75
C THR A 397 -1.16 0.58 30.95
N ARG A 398 -0.53 -0.15 31.88
CA ARG A 398 -0.97 -1.51 32.25
C ARG A 398 -2.40 -1.53 32.79
N THR A 399 -2.80 -0.49 33.54
CA THR A 399 -4.15 -0.36 34.12
C THR A 399 -5.19 -0.22 33.00
N GLN A 400 -4.98 0.72 32.08
CA GLN A 400 -5.84 0.91 30.91
C GLN A 400 -5.94 -0.36 30.06
N MET A 401 -4.84 -1.11 29.94
CA MET A 401 -4.82 -2.35 29.18
C MET A 401 -5.74 -3.42 29.79
N ARG A 402 -5.73 -3.57 31.13
CA ARG A 402 -6.65 -4.45 31.85
C ARG A 402 -8.08 -3.98 31.68
N ASP A 403 -8.34 -2.69 31.93
CA ASP A 403 -9.68 -2.13 31.95
C ASP A 403 -10.32 -2.17 30.54
N SER A 404 -9.55 -1.90 29.49
CA SER A 404 -10.00 -2.02 28.09
C SER A 404 -10.49 -3.42 27.75
N ARG A 405 -9.84 -4.48 28.26
CA ARG A 405 -10.29 -5.86 28.03
C ARG A 405 -11.61 -6.17 28.70
N GLU A 406 -11.80 -5.72 29.94
CA GLU A 406 -13.02 -5.93 30.70
C GLU A 406 -14.19 -5.16 30.08
N GLN A 407 -13.93 -3.95 29.60
CA GLN A 407 -14.95 -3.06 29.03
C GLN A 407 -15.26 -3.37 27.55
N ARG A 408 -14.29 -3.90 26.79
CA ARG A 408 -14.41 -4.14 25.34
C ARG A 408 -14.13 -5.60 24.93
N PRO A 409 -14.74 -6.61 25.59
CA PRO A 409 -14.47 -8.02 25.30
C PRO A 409 -14.86 -8.42 23.86
N ALA A 410 -15.79 -7.69 23.24
CA ALA A 410 -16.17 -7.90 21.85
C ALA A 410 -14.99 -7.72 20.86
N LEU A 411 -14.06 -6.80 21.14
CA LEU A 411 -12.90 -6.57 20.25
C LEU A 411 -11.96 -7.78 20.27
N SER A 412 -11.73 -8.34 21.46
CA SER A 412 -11.01 -9.60 21.64
C SER A 412 -11.67 -10.74 20.87
N GLY A 413 -13.00 -10.88 20.97
CA GLY A 413 -13.75 -11.90 20.23
C GLY A 413 -13.63 -11.78 18.71
N ILE A 414 -13.58 -10.55 18.18
CA ILE A 414 -13.32 -10.32 16.74
C ILE A 414 -11.91 -10.81 16.38
N VAL A 415 -10.88 -10.45 17.15
CA VAL A 415 -9.50 -10.88 16.86
C VAL A 415 -9.37 -12.41 16.94
N GLU A 416 -9.96 -13.04 17.95
CA GLU A 416 -9.99 -14.51 18.08
C GLU A 416 -10.68 -15.18 16.88
N THR A 417 -11.81 -14.63 16.44
CA THR A 417 -12.53 -15.13 15.25
C THR A 417 -11.65 -15.00 14.00
N ILE A 418 -10.96 -13.88 13.82
CA ILE A 418 -10.04 -13.69 12.69
C ILE A 418 -8.89 -14.70 12.76
N LEU A 419 -8.25 -14.89 13.92
CA LEU A 419 -7.18 -15.88 14.11
C LEU A 419 -7.63 -17.32 13.79
N LEU A 420 -8.92 -17.64 14.00
CA LEU A 420 -9.49 -18.95 13.69
C LEU A 420 -9.89 -19.13 12.22
N THR A 421 -10.24 -18.05 11.52
CA THR A 421 -10.90 -18.11 10.20
C THR A 421 -10.06 -17.56 9.05
N LYS A 422 -9.05 -16.75 9.35
CA LYS A 422 -8.17 -16.09 8.38
C LYS A 422 -6.72 -16.24 8.78
N HIS A 423 -5.83 -16.11 7.80
CA HIS A 423 -4.40 -16.03 8.00
C HIS A 423 -4.00 -14.60 8.33
N MET A 424 -3.34 -14.36 9.46
CA MET A 424 -2.87 -13.03 9.82
C MET A 424 -1.47 -12.75 9.26
N LEU A 425 -1.30 -11.64 8.54
CA LEU A 425 0.00 -11.09 8.18
C LEU A 425 0.37 -9.98 9.17
N PHE A 426 1.39 -10.22 9.98
CA PHE A 426 1.90 -9.26 10.95
C PHE A 426 3.03 -8.42 10.33
N ILE A 427 2.89 -7.10 10.38
CA ILE A 427 3.90 -6.14 9.91
C ILE A 427 4.15 -5.09 10.99
N GLY A 428 5.42 -4.82 11.28
CA GLY A 428 5.80 -3.78 12.26
C GLY A 428 5.38 -4.08 13.71
N PHE A 429 5.04 -5.34 14.01
CA PHE A 429 4.56 -5.78 15.31
C PHE A 429 5.65 -6.57 16.06
N SER A 430 5.91 -6.21 17.32
CA SER A 430 7.00 -6.80 18.11
C SER A 430 6.63 -8.09 18.84
N LEU A 431 5.35 -8.50 18.82
CA LEU A 431 4.78 -9.58 19.64
C LEU A 431 4.93 -9.36 21.17
N GLN A 432 5.28 -8.15 21.61
CA GLN A 432 5.43 -7.83 23.04
C GLN A 432 4.12 -7.41 23.71
N ASP A 433 3.04 -7.37 22.94
CA ASP A 433 1.70 -7.03 23.43
C ASP A 433 1.13 -8.19 24.28
N PRO A 434 0.87 -7.97 25.58
CA PRO A 434 0.28 -8.98 26.45
C PRO A 434 -1.12 -9.42 25.98
N ASN A 435 -1.92 -8.52 25.39
CA ASN A 435 -3.26 -8.83 24.88
C ASN A 435 -3.19 -9.82 23.75
N PHE A 436 -2.31 -9.58 22.79
CA PHE A 436 -2.13 -10.51 21.69
C PHE A 436 -1.69 -11.90 22.16
N SER A 437 -0.79 -11.96 23.15
CA SER A 437 -0.32 -13.23 23.74
C SER A 437 -1.46 -14.06 24.32
N GLU A 438 -2.41 -13.42 24.98
CA GLU A 438 -3.58 -14.09 25.55
C GLU A 438 -4.60 -14.51 24.49
N LEU A 439 -4.87 -13.66 23.49
CA LEU A 439 -5.77 -13.96 22.37
C LEU A 439 -5.26 -15.18 21.58
N ALA A 440 -3.97 -15.20 21.24
CA ALA A 440 -3.36 -16.36 20.61
C ALA A 440 -3.40 -17.60 21.52
N GLY A 441 -3.23 -17.42 22.84
CA GLY A 441 -3.41 -18.47 23.83
C GLY A 441 -4.83 -19.05 23.86
N ALA A 442 -5.86 -18.21 23.72
CA ALA A 442 -7.26 -18.64 23.63
C ALA A 442 -7.52 -19.47 22.38
N VAL A 443 -7.00 -19.01 21.23
CA VAL A 443 -7.08 -19.73 19.95
C VAL A 443 -6.37 -21.08 20.02
N ARG A 444 -5.17 -21.16 20.59
CA ARG A 444 -4.44 -22.43 20.84
C ARG A 444 -5.25 -23.41 21.68
N ARG A 445 -5.97 -22.93 22.69
CA ARG A 445 -6.85 -23.78 23.51
C ARG A 445 -8.06 -24.26 22.72
N ALA A 446 -8.68 -23.38 21.94
CA ALA A 446 -9.86 -23.70 21.13
C ALA A 446 -9.55 -24.71 20.01
N GLN A 447 -8.39 -24.63 19.38
CA GLN A 447 -7.95 -25.57 18.34
C GLN A 447 -7.51 -26.94 18.90
N GLY A 448 -7.37 -27.06 20.22
CA GLY A 448 -6.86 -28.25 20.90
C GLY A 448 -5.34 -28.37 20.80
N ARG A 449 -4.69 -28.89 21.85
CA ARG A 449 -3.25 -29.24 21.80
C ARG A 449 -3.06 -30.44 20.86
N GLY A 450 -2.86 -30.16 19.57
CA GLY A 450 -2.41 -31.15 18.58
C GLY A 450 -3.47 -31.57 17.57
N LYS A 451 -3.50 -30.89 16.41
CA LYS A 451 -3.54 -31.65 15.16
C LYS A 451 -2.12 -32.12 14.87
N VAL A 452 -1.76 -33.28 15.40
CA VAL A 452 -0.77 -34.13 14.73
C VAL A 452 -1.43 -34.49 13.40
N VAL A 453 -1.08 -33.77 12.33
CA VAL A 453 -1.35 -34.25 10.99
C VAL A 453 -0.40 -35.41 10.77
N VAL A 454 -0.86 -36.62 11.10
CA VAL A 454 -0.29 -37.82 10.51
C VAL A 454 -0.74 -37.82 9.06
N LYS A 455 0.18 -37.55 8.15
CA LYS A 455 0.27 -38.22 6.85
C LYS A 455 1.71 -38.17 6.36
N GLU A 456 2.19 -39.36 6.04
CA GLU A 456 3.50 -39.69 5.50
C GLU A 456 3.72 -38.99 4.15
N ASP A 457 5.00 -38.66 3.89
CA ASP A 457 5.55 -37.92 2.75
C ASP A 457 5.27 -36.41 2.68
N GLU A 458 6.38 -35.67 2.62
CA GLU A 458 6.53 -34.21 2.59
C GLU A 458 6.23 -33.47 3.92
N ARG A 459 7.28 -32.79 4.44
CA ARG A 459 7.27 -32.02 5.71
C ARG A 459 6.13 -31.01 5.75
N THR A 460 4.98 -31.41 6.30
CA THR A 460 3.86 -30.54 6.60
C THR A 460 4.17 -29.74 7.87
N VAL A 461 4.52 -28.46 7.67
CA VAL A 461 4.60 -27.47 8.75
C VAL A 461 3.21 -27.37 9.40
N PRO A 462 3.08 -27.25 10.74
CA PRO A 462 1.80 -26.96 11.39
C PRO A 462 1.07 -25.83 10.67
N ASP A 463 -0.27 -25.88 10.64
CA ASP A 463 -1.09 -24.85 10.00
C ASP A 463 -1.00 -23.55 10.79
N ALA A 464 0.08 -22.80 10.56
CA ALA A 464 0.38 -21.55 11.22
C ALA A 464 -0.74 -20.56 10.92
N PHE A 465 -1.36 -20.00 11.97
CA PHE A 465 -2.46 -19.04 11.81
C PHE A 465 -1.98 -17.69 11.26
N GLY A 466 -0.67 -17.47 11.18
CA GLY A 466 -0.13 -16.22 10.66
C GLY A 466 1.30 -16.26 10.16
N THR A 467 1.71 -15.16 9.55
CA THR A 467 3.06 -14.89 9.06
C THR A 467 3.54 -13.56 9.62
N LEU A 468 4.72 -13.57 10.24
CA LEU A 468 5.36 -12.36 10.77
C LEU A 468 6.53 -11.97 9.88
N LEU A 469 6.42 -10.77 9.29
CA LEU A 469 7.52 -10.15 8.55
C LEU A 469 8.44 -9.45 9.55
N MET A 470 9.72 -9.81 9.56
CA MET A 470 10.71 -9.22 10.47
C MET A 470 11.91 -8.67 9.72
N LEU A 471 12.52 -7.61 10.24
CA LEU A 471 13.76 -7.09 9.66
C LEU A 471 14.93 -8.05 9.87
N GLN A 472 15.00 -8.69 11.03
CA GLN A 472 16.11 -9.54 11.46
C GLN A 472 15.58 -10.91 11.86
N ASP A 473 16.40 -11.95 11.73
CA ASP A 473 16.04 -13.27 12.24
C ASP A 473 16.09 -13.31 13.78
N ARG A 474 15.15 -14.03 14.38
CA ARG A 474 15.00 -14.16 15.84
C ARG A 474 14.58 -15.59 16.20
N PRO A 475 15.50 -16.56 16.19
CA PRO A 475 15.18 -17.98 16.36
C PRO A 475 14.50 -18.27 17.72
N LEU A 476 14.93 -17.64 18.81
CA LEU A 476 14.30 -17.81 20.13
C LEU A 476 12.85 -17.30 20.18
N LEU A 477 12.54 -16.23 19.43
CA LEU A 477 11.16 -15.74 19.34
C LEU A 477 10.30 -16.70 18.52
N GLN A 478 10.88 -17.37 17.52
CA GLN A 478 10.21 -18.41 16.76
C GLN A 478 9.90 -19.65 17.61
N GLU A 479 10.79 -20.04 18.53
CA GLU A 479 10.52 -21.11 19.50
C GLU A 479 9.32 -20.78 20.42
N LEU A 480 9.16 -19.50 20.80
CA LEU A 480 8.02 -19.04 21.59
C LEU A 480 6.69 -19.05 20.80
N TRP A 481 6.78 -18.96 19.48
CA TRP A 481 5.64 -18.80 18.57
C TRP A 481 5.65 -19.83 17.43
N PRO A 482 5.53 -21.14 17.74
CA PRO A 482 5.57 -22.20 16.73
C PRO A 482 4.42 -22.13 15.72
N ASP A 483 3.33 -21.44 16.05
CA ASP A 483 2.14 -21.28 15.22
C ASP A 483 2.23 -20.07 14.27
N LEU A 484 3.37 -19.38 14.23
CA LEU A 484 3.65 -18.29 13.31
C LEU A 484 4.76 -18.68 12.34
N ARG A 485 4.61 -18.29 11.08
CA ARG A 485 5.69 -18.37 10.08
C ARG A 485 6.52 -17.09 10.13
N PHE A 486 7.79 -17.21 10.49
CA PHE A 486 8.72 -16.09 10.53
C PHE A 486 9.40 -15.90 9.17
N VAL A 487 9.33 -14.67 8.64
CA VAL A 487 9.95 -14.30 7.37
C VAL A 487 10.91 -13.12 7.63
N PRO A 488 12.20 -13.39 7.93
CA PRO A 488 13.18 -12.34 8.12
C PRO A 488 13.67 -11.77 6.78
N MET A 489 13.92 -10.45 6.74
CA MET A 489 14.43 -9.74 5.57
C MET A 489 15.97 -9.85 5.46
N GLU A 490 16.49 -11.07 5.45
CA GLU A 490 17.94 -11.28 5.37
C GLU A 490 18.55 -10.77 4.06
N THR A 491 19.77 -10.23 4.18
CA THR A 491 20.57 -9.68 3.08
C THR A 491 21.83 -10.53 2.92
N ILE A 492 22.21 -10.86 1.69
CA ILE A 492 23.24 -11.88 1.42
C ILE A 492 24.68 -11.33 1.60
N SER A 493 24.92 -10.00 1.53
CA SER A 493 26.27 -9.44 1.74
C SER A 493 26.32 -7.92 1.88
N ALA A 494 26.96 -7.44 2.96
CA ALA A 494 28.02 -6.41 3.01
C ALA A 494 28.37 -6.12 4.49
N PRO A 495 29.61 -5.72 4.83
CA PRO A 495 29.94 -5.21 6.15
C PRO A 495 29.31 -3.82 6.31
N ILE A 496 28.00 -3.77 6.55
CA ILE A 496 27.31 -2.52 6.85
C ILE A 496 27.80 -2.07 8.23
N SER A 497 28.45 -0.91 8.27
CA SER A 497 29.13 -0.39 9.45
C SER A 497 28.18 0.04 10.56
N SER A 498 26.90 0.30 10.26
CA SER A 498 25.90 0.71 11.25
C SER A 498 24.63 -0.14 11.22
N SER A 499 24.11 -0.45 12.42
CA SER A 499 22.84 -1.18 12.62
C SER A 499 21.64 -0.46 11.98
N ALA A 500 21.65 0.87 11.97
CA ALA A 500 20.60 1.71 11.39
C ALA A 500 20.52 1.55 9.87
N GLN A 501 21.64 1.62 9.16
CA GLN A 501 21.68 1.43 7.70
C GLN A 501 21.26 0.01 7.31
N LEU A 502 21.69 -1.00 8.07
CA LEU A 502 21.28 -2.39 7.83
C LEU A 502 19.77 -2.57 7.99
N ASN A 503 19.18 -1.96 9.02
CA ASN A 503 17.73 -1.98 9.20
C ASN A 503 16.98 -1.23 8.08
N ALA A 504 17.53 -0.14 7.57
CA ALA A 504 16.96 0.59 6.44
C ALA A 504 16.92 -0.29 5.16
N VAL A 505 18.00 -1.04 4.88
CA VAL A 505 18.06 -1.97 3.74
C VAL A 505 17.04 -3.11 3.91
N ARG A 506 16.94 -3.67 5.11
CA ARG A 506 15.96 -4.71 5.46
C ARG A 506 14.53 -4.20 5.33
N ALA A 507 14.26 -2.96 5.73
CA ALA A 507 12.95 -2.33 5.60
C ALA A 507 12.59 -2.13 4.12
N ARG A 508 13.53 -1.65 3.29
CA ARG A 508 13.33 -1.57 1.83
C ARG A 508 13.05 -2.94 1.22
N ARG A 509 13.72 -4.01 1.66
CA ARG A 509 13.45 -5.38 1.19
C ARG A 509 12.04 -5.85 1.57
N MET A 510 11.53 -5.45 2.73
CA MET A 510 10.13 -5.66 3.11
C MET A 510 9.18 -4.90 2.20
N GLU A 511 9.47 -3.63 1.86
CA GLU A 511 8.68 -2.85 0.89
C GLU A 511 8.61 -3.56 -0.46
N LEU A 512 9.74 -4.07 -0.97
CA LEU A 512 9.79 -4.86 -2.22
C LEU A 512 8.94 -6.14 -2.14
N LEU A 513 8.97 -6.84 -1.00
CA LEU A 513 8.14 -8.02 -0.78
C LEU A 513 6.65 -7.66 -0.80
N LEU A 514 6.25 -6.59 -0.12
CA LEU A 514 4.86 -6.13 -0.08
C LEU A 514 4.36 -5.68 -1.45
N ASP A 515 5.21 -5.01 -2.24
CA ASP A 515 4.92 -4.64 -3.62
C ASP A 515 4.74 -5.87 -4.52
N LYS A 516 5.56 -6.91 -4.33
CA LYS A 516 5.36 -8.20 -5.01
C LYS A 516 4.06 -8.88 -4.62
N ILE A 517 3.72 -8.91 -3.33
CA ILE A 517 2.45 -9.47 -2.85
C ILE A 517 1.27 -8.73 -3.48
N SER A 518 1.33 -7.39 -3.53
CA SER A 518 0.28 -6.57 -4.16
C SER A 518 0.17 -6.83 -5.66
N LEU A 519 1.31 -6.90 -6.36
CA LEU A 519 1.35 -7.24 -7.78
C LEU A 519 0.74 -8.62 -8.04
N ASP A 520 1.03 -9.63 -7.24
CA ASP A 520 0.53 -11.00 -7.42
C ASP A 520 -0.94 -11.15 -7.01
N ALA A 521 -1.38 -10.44 -5.97
CA ALA A 521 -2.75 -10.51 -5.46
C ALA A 521 -3.76 -9.79 -6.35
N SER A 522 -3.31 -8.85 -7.19
CA SER A 522 -4.20 -8.09 -8.08
C SER A 522 -4.93 -9.02 -9.06
N THR A 523 -6.26 -9.01 -9.07
CA THR A 523 -7.04 -9.77 -10.06
C THR A 523 -7.03 -9.10 -11.44
N CYS A 524 -6.66 -7.81 -11.52
CA CYS A 524 -6.60 -7.01 -12.75
C CYS A 524 -7.93 -6.97 -13.53
N THR A 525 -9.08 -7.15 -12.89
CA THR A 525 -10.38 -7.25 -13.59
C THR A 525 -11.20 -5.97 -13.59
N SER A 526 -10.99 -5.07 -12.63
CA SER A 526 -11.85 -3.89 -12.42
C SER A 526 -11.76 -2.78 -13.48
N HIS A 527 -10.82 -2.89 -14.42
CA HIS A 527 -10.69 -1.98 -15.56
C HIS A 527 -11.18 -2.57 -16.88
N LEU A 528 -11.60 -3.84 -16.90
CA LEU A 528 -11.87 -4.61 -18.12
C LEU A 528 -12.94 -3.98 -19.02
N LEU A 529 -14.01 -3.45 -18.43
CA LEU A 529 -15.12 -2.82 -19.17
C LEU A 529 -15.01 -1.30 -19.28
N ASP A 530 -13.97 -0.71 -18.69
CA ASP A 530 -13.74 0.72 -18.77
C ASP A 530 -13.18 1.08 -20.16
N GLU A 531 -13.76 2.09 -20.80
CA GLU A 531 -13.36 2.56 -22.12
C GLU A 531 -12.05 3.36 -22.07
N ASP A 532 -11.75 4.02 -20.95
CA ASP A 532 -10.55 4.85 -20.74
C ASP A 532 -9.24 4.03 -20.78
N PHE A 533 -9.36 2.69 -20.69
CA PHE A 533 -8.24 1.73 -20.63
C PHE A 533 -8.18 0.78 -21.83
N SER A 534 -8.86 1.08 -22.96
CA SER A 534 -8.86 0.21 -24.14
C SER A 534 -7.48 -0.16 -24.71
N GLY A 535 -6.48 0.69 -24.50
CA GLY A 535 -5.09 0.44 -24.93
C GLY A 535 -4.29 -0.51 -24.03
N ALA A 536 -4.83 -0.92 -22.88
CA ALA A 536 -4.11 -1.68 -21.85
C ALA A 536 -4.38 -3.19 -21.83
N PHE A 537 -5.14 -3.73 -22.78
CA PHE A 537 -5.60 -5.12 -22.75
C PHE A 537 -4.74 -6.06 -23.59
N SER A 538 -4.43 -7.23 -23.02
CA SER A 538 -3.95 -8.39 -23.76
C SER A 538 -4.98 -8.86 -24.80
N ALA A 539 -4.57 -9.70 -25.76
CA ALA A 539 -5.47 -10.27 -26.75
C ALA A 539 -6.64 -11.07 -26.13
N ASN A 540 -6.38 -11.76 -25.01
CA ASN A 540 -7.39 -12.53 -24.29
C ASN A 540 -8.40 -11.62 -23.58
N GLU A 541 -7.92 -10.56 -22.92
CA GLU A 541 -8.78 -9.59 -22.24
C GLU A 541 -9.62 -8.79 -23.24
N ALA A 542 -9.04 -8.39 -24.37
CA ALA A 542 -9.77 -7.73 -25.45
C ALA A 542 -10.92 -8.61 -25.98
N ALA A 543 -10.69 -9.93 -26.12
CA ALA A 543 -11.72 -10.87 -26.51
C ALA A 543 -12.83 -10.99 -25.44
N LEU A 544 -12.47 -11.12 -24.16
CA LEU A 544 -13.42 -11.18 -23.05
C LEU A 544 -14.25 -9.90 -22.94
N LYS A 545 -13.60 -8.73 -22.99
CA LYS A 545 -14.25 -7.41 -23.02
C LYS A 545 -15.30 -7.35 -24.12
N LYS A 546 -14.95 -7.74 -25.36
CA LYS A 546 -15.89 -7.75 -26.49
C LYS A 546 -17.15 -8.58 -26.20
N HIS A 547 -17.00 -9.76 -25.61
CA HIS A 547 -18.15 -10.61 -25.25
C HIS A 547 -19.00 -9.99 -24.13
N LEU A 548 -18.38 -9.44 -23.09
CA LEU A 548 -19.06 -8.79 -21.98
C LEU A 548 -19.78 -7.51 -22.41
N SER A 549 -19.16 -6.66 -23.25
CA SER A 549 -19.80 -5.46 -23.80
C SER A 549 -21.01 -5.82 -24.67
N ASN A 550 -20.90 -6.87 -25.50
CA ASN A 550 -22.04 -7.36 -26.29
C ASN A 550 -23.15 -7.96 -25.41
N PHE A 551 -22.79 -8.62 -24.31
CA PHE A 551 -23.75 -9.11 -23.33
C PHE A 551 -24.46 -7.94 -22.63
N GLN A 552 -23.72 -6.94 -22.16
CA GLN A 552 -24.26 -5.73 -21.54
C GLN A 552 -25.24 -5.01 -22.47
N LEU A 553 -24.87 -4.80 -23.74
CA LEU A 553 -25.72 -4.11 -24.72
C LEU A 553 -27.02 -4.87 -25.00
N ARG A 554 -26.97 -6.21 -25.08
CA ARG A 554 -28.18 -7.04 -25.21
C ARG A 554 -29.05 -7.00 -23.96
N LEU A 555 -28.42 -7.04 -22.78
CA LEU A 555 -29.10 -7.03 -21.49
C LEU A 555 -29.84 -5.70 -21.26
N GLN A 556 -29.22 -4.58 -21.60
CA GLN A 556 -29.81 -3.25 -21.45
C GLN A 556 -31.04 -3.02 -22.34
N LYS A 557 -31.02 -3.57 -23.56
CA LYS A 557 -32.14 -3.49 -24.50
C LYS A 557 -33.34 -4.37 -24.11
N ASN A 558 -33.17 -5.28 -23.15
CA ASN A 558 -34.22 -6.23 -22.74
C ASN A 558 -34.86 -5.80 -21.41
N SER A 559 -35.98 -5.08 -21.47
CA SER A 559 -36.69 -4.62 -20.25
C SER A 559 -37.16 -5.77 -19.35
N LEU A 560 -37.62 -6.90 -19.92
CA LEU A 560 -38.01 -8.08 -19.12
C LEU A 560 -36.84 -8.61 -18.28
N ALA A 561 -35.62 -8.62 -18.86
CA ALA A 561 -34.42 -9.03 -18.13
C ALA A 561 -34.07 -8.02 -17.02
N ARG A 562 -34.25 -6.71 -17.25
CA ARG A 562 -33.98 -5.65 -16.25
C ARG A 562 -34.97 -5.64 -15.08
N LYS A 563 -36.17 -6.19 -15.27
CA LYS A 563 -37.17 -6.42 -14.21
C LYS A 563 -36.88 -7.67 -13.36
N SER A 564 -35.98 -8.57 -13.81
CA SER A 564 -35.66 -9.78 -13.05
C SER A 564 -34.97 -9.44 -11.73
N ARG A 565 -35.32 -10.17 -10.66
CA ARG A 565 -34.67 -10.06 -9.34
C ARG A 565 -33.14 -10.26 -9.41
N GLY A 566 -32.67 -11.09 -10.35
CA GLY A 566 -31.24 -11.36 -10.54
C GLY A 566 -30.47 -10.25 -11.26
N TYR A 567 -31.15 -9.27 -11.87
CA TYR A 567 -30.49 -8.20 -12.63
C TYR A 567 -29.54 -7.39 -11.77
N ALA A 568 -29.91 -7.11 -10.52
CA ALA A 568 -29.08 -6.34 -9.60
C ALA A 568 -27.68 -6.95 -9.40
N VAL A 569 -27.60 -8.28 -9.27
CA VAL A 569 -26.34 -9.02 -9.10
C VAL A 569 -25.50 -8.95 -10.37
N VAL A 570 -26.12 -9.13 -11.54
CA VAL A 570 -25.42 -9.04 -12.83
C VAL A 570 -24.94 -7.62 -13.10
N ALA A 571 -25.78 -6.62 -12.79
CA ALA A 571 -25.44 -5.21 -12.91
C ALA A 571 -24.26 -4.85 -12.00
N GLU A 572 -24.25 -5.32 -10.76
CA GLU A 572 -23.15 -5.12 -9.83
C GLU A 572 -21.86 -5.78 -10.31
N THR A 573 -21.95 -7.00 -10.85
CA THR A 573 -20.80 -7.69 -11.47
C THR A 573 -20.24 -6.90 -12.65
N LEU A 574 -21.09 -6.33 -13.52
CA LEU A 574 -20.63 -5.50 -14.64
C LEU A 574 -19.98 -4.20 -14.16
N ARG A 575 -20.51 -3.59 -13.08
CA ARG A 575 -19.90 -2.40 -12.46
C ARG A 575 -18.55 -2.73 -11.83
N SER A 576 -18.42 -3.85 -11.13
CA SER A 576 -17.15 -4.26 -10.52
C SER A 576 -16.06 -4.58 -11.55
N LEU A 577 -16.45 -4.89 -12.79
CA LEU A 577 -15.55 -5.01 -13.95
C LEU A 577 -15.23 -3.67 -14.66
N GLY A 578 -15.70 -2.53 -14.15
CA GLY A 578 -15.40 -1.20 -14.68
C GLY A 578 -16.45 -0.60 -15.62
N SER A 579 -17.67 -1.16 -15.69
CA SER A 579 -18.72 -0.61 -16.55
C SER A 579 -19.47 0.54 -15.89
N HIS A 580 -19.35 1.73 -16.49
CA HIS A 580 -20.05 2.95 -16.01
C HIS A 580 -21.47 3.11 -16.57
N ASN A 581 -21.81 2.39 -17.64
CA ASN A 581 -23.05 2.59 -18.40
C ASN A 581 -24.16 1.61 -18.01
N VAL A 582 -24.10 0.97 -16.84
CA VAL A 582 -25.09 -0.05 -16.43
C VAL A 582 -26.36 0.61 -15.91
N LEU A 583 -27.48 0.44 -16.64
CA LEU A 583 -28.79 0.93 -16.22
C LEU A 583 -29.21 0.32 -14.86
N PRO A 584 -29.96 1.06 -14.02
CA PRO A 584 -30.57 0.48 -12.84
C PRO A 584 -31.65 -0.56 -13.21
N PRO A 585 -32.03 -1.46 -12.28
CA PRO A 585 -33.18 -2.34 -12.47
C PRO A 585 -34.43 -1.50 -12.78
N ASP A 586 -35.24 -1.97 -13.74
CA ASP A 586 -36.56 -1.39 -13.97
C ASP A 586 -37.39 -1.69 -12.72
N ARG A 587 -37.79 -0.66 -11.99
CA ARG A 587 -38.82 -0.83 -10.94
C ARG A 587 -40.13 -1.09 -11.65
N ASP A 588 -40.92 -2.04 -11.16
CA ASP A 588 -42.31 -2.07 -11.52
C ASP A 588 -42.91 -0.74 -11.07
N VAL A 589 -43.34 0.07 -12.04
CA VAL A 589 -44.33 1.10 -11.76
C VAL A 589 -45.54 0.29 -11.35
N ASP A 590 -45.78 0.19 -10.04
CA ASP A 590 -47.05 -0.33 -9.55
C ASP A 590 -48.13 0.42 -10.32
N GLU A 591 -48.97 -0.34 -11.03
CA GLU A 591 -50.27 0.06 -11.52
C GLU A 591 -51.10 0.54 -10.31
N THR A 592 -50.86 1.76 -9.88
CA THR A 592 -51.78 2.55 -9.05
C THR A 592 -52.41 3.60 -9.94
N CYS A 593 -53.10 3.11 -10.97
CA CYS A 593 -54.16 3.79 -11.69
C CYS A 593 -55.07 2.70 -12.28
N GLU A 594 -56.09 2.30 -11.52
CA GLU A 594 -57.49 2.48 -11.93
C GLU A 594 -58.45 1.99 -10.83
N SER A 595 -59.35 2.92 -10.45
CA SER A 595 -60.60 2.81 -9.66
C SER A 595 -60.56 2.30 -8.22
#